data_AF-A0A8J4C0C8-F1
#
_entry.id   AF-A0A8J4C0C8-F1
#
_cell.length_a   1.000
_cell.length_b   1.000
_cell.length_c   1.000
_cell.angle_alpha   90.00
_cell.angle_beta   90.00
_cell.angle_gamma   90.00
#
_symmetry.space_group_name_H-M   'P 1'
#
loop_
_entity.id
_entity.type
_entity.pdbx_description
1 polymer ?
#
loop_
_entity_poly.entity_id
_entity_poly.type
_entity_poly.pdbx_seq_one_letter_code
_entity_poly.pdbx_strand_id
1 'polypeptide(L)'
;MPFWWHFCRNKSLGHPAVSLLFAECCISTILLAVYETVWQVGVAEMKDVVMTTGGLTVQTDTYHNVVFRDSLKRLFAREGEDGFLGLSSNAMFEVIPSRDIKVAGLLGPAARVDKKSPYVADVEVGLGGTTTWKLCSLDAETSLALLYEITAATNRDAGDAQANSQFFLQFITRYLHWTGELRCRVTTVTRRWIDGSQVGEVITGFDQEAAAVLMGRLATHKMETEEDFDATRWLDRALIRLAQRFGDYRKDDPQSFNLRPELSFYPQFMFHLRRSPFVQVFGNSPDETAYYRMALFRVAVPDAMVMIQPQLSAYHFNGPPEPVLLDVSSILPERVLMLDAYFYVVVFHGTTIAQWRKAEYHLQPEHVAFAQVLAAPQNEAKEIVRRRFPVPKIVDCDHNGSQARFLLVKLNPSSTYTSATPMSAEVINTDDVSLATFTEHLKRLAVQS
;
A
#
# COMPACT_ATOMS: atom_id res chain seq x y z
N MET A 1 26.59 -2.95 20.69
CA MET A 1 25.64 -4.07 20.56
C MET A 1 24.44 -3.77 21.45
N PRO A 2 23.27 -3.40 20.91
CA PRO A 2 22.11 -3.21 21.76
C PRO A 2 21.58 -4.58 22.20
N PHE A 3 21.05 -4.62 23.42
CA PHE A 3 20.61 -5.76 24.24
C PHE A 3 19.69 -6.82 23.57
N TRP A 4 19.26 -6.59 22.33
CA TRP A 4 18.21 -7.33 21.63
C TRP A 4 18.70 -8.59 20.91
N TRP A 5 19.98 -8.64 20.54
CA TRP A 5 20.52 -9.75 19.74
C TRP A 5 20.68 -11.06 20.53
N HIS A 6 20.70 -11.01 21.86
CA HIS A 6 20.94 -12.19 22.69
C HIS A 6 19.70 -13.09 22.87
N PHE A 7 18.49 -12.55 22.65
CA PHE A 7 17.23 -13.29 22.88
C PHE A 7 16.89 -14.28 21.75
N CYS A 8 17.22 -13.94 20.50
CA CYS A 8 16.90 -14.80 19.34
C CYS A 8 17.77 -16.05 19.23
N ARG A 9 18.82 -16.21 20.06
CA ARG A 9 19.75 -17.35 19.97
C ARG A 9 19.25 -18.62 20.68
N ASN A 10 18.25 -18.51 21.55
CA ASN A 10 17.61 -19.68 22.15
C ASN A 10 16.53 -20.22 21.22
N LYS A 11 16.93 -21.16 20.35
CA LYS A 11 16.09 -21.97 19.44
C LYS A 11 14.98 -22.79 20.14
N SER A 12 14.65 -22.53 21.41
CA SER A 12 13.68 -23.28 22.20
C SER A 12 12.39 -22.52 22.53
N LEU A 13 12.30 -21.23 22.19
CA LEU A 13 11.05 -20.48 22.33
C LEU A 13 10.33 -20.53 20.98
N GLY A 14 9.29 -21.36 20.88
CA GLY A 14 8.45 -21.40 19.69
C GLY A 14 7.85 -20.02 19.39
N HIS A 15 7.42 -19.82 18.15
CA HIS A 15 6.71 -18.64 17.63
C HIS A 15 5.68 -18.01 18.61
N PRO A 16 4.84 -18.80 19.34
CA PRO A 16 3.90 -18.22 20.31
C PRO A 16 4.54 -17.69 21.60
N ALA A 17 5.71 -18.17 22.01
CA ALA A 17 6.33 -17.77 23.27
C ALA A 17 7.07 -16.42 23.17
N VAL A 18 7.62 -16.09 22.00
CA VAL A 18 8.24 -14.79 21.73
C VAL A 18 7.17 -13.71 21.62
N SER A 19 6.04 -13.97 20.95
CA SER A 19 4.92 -13.04 20.86
C SER A 19 4.26 -12.77 22.23
N LEU A 20 4.16 -13.78 23.10
CA LEU A 20 3.65 -13.62 24.48
C LEU A 20 4.54 -12.72 25.37
N LEU A 21 5.87 -12.89 25.30
CA LEU A 21 6.82 -12.05 26.06
C LEU A 21 6.78 -10.57 25.65
N PHE A 22 6.54 -10.29 24.35
CA PHE A 22 6.38 -8.93 23.86
C PHE A 22 4.97 -8.36 24.03
N ALA A 23 3.94 -9.19 24.09
CA ALA A 23 2.57 -8.78 24.41
C ALA A 23 2.45 -8.24 25.85
N GLU A 24 3.24 -8.77 26.80
CA GLU A 24 3.28 -8.25 28.18
C GLU A 24 4.11 -6.96 28.30
N CYS A 25 5.14 -6.77 27.47
CA CYS A 25 5.89 -5.52 27.39
C CYS A 25 5.19 -4.50 26.49
N CYS A 26 4.23 -3.76 27.07
CA CYS A 26 3.59 -2.58 26.47
C CYS A 26 4.55 -1.37 26.34
N ILE A 27 5.73 -1.57 25.76
CA ILE A 27 6.68 -0.52 25.40
C ILE A 27 6.50 -0.28 23.91
N SER A 28 6.42 0.97 23.46
CA SER A 28 6.43 1.32 22.04
C SER A 28 7.67 0.69 21.38
N THR A 29 7.49 -0.44 20.68
CA THR A 29 8.60 -1.13 20.05
C THR A 29 8.99 -0.38 18.79
N ILE A 30 10.12 0.32 18.83
CA ILE A 30 10.75 0.83 17.62
C ILE A 30 11.69 -0.27 17.12
N LEU A 31 11.34 -0.94 16.02
CA LEU A 31 12.23 -1.90 15.38
C LEU A 31 13.07 -1.20 14.30
N LEU A 32 14.26 -0.76 14.70
CA LEU A 32 15.26 -0.26 13.76
C LEU A 32 16.02 -1.47 13.19
N ALA A 33 15.59 -1.94 12.02
CA ALA A 33 16.23 -3.05 11.32
C ALA A 33 17.34 -2.53 10.40
N VAL A 34 18.57 -2.47 10.92
CA VAL A 34 19.72 -2.08 10.11
C VAL A 34 20.54 -3.29 9.78
N TYR A 35 20.71 -3.52 8.48
CA TYR A 35 21.70 -4.44 7.95
C TYR A 35 23.06 -3.87 8.33
N GLU A 36 23.76 -4.47 9.29
CA GLU A 36 25.17 -4.15 9.54
C GLU A 36 26.09 -5.05 8.71
N THR A 37 25.52 -6.04 8.04
CA THR A 37 26.21 -6.97 7.14
C THR A 37 25.32 -7.18 5.91
N VAL A 38 25.90 -7.59 4.79
CA VAL A 38 25.26 -7.88 3.48
C VAL A 38 24.20 -9.01 3.55
N TRP A 39 23.71 -9.34 4.75
CA TRP A 39 22.83 -10.45 5.10
C TRP A 39 21.60 -9.96 5.86
N GLN A 40 20.52 -10.73 5.75
CA GLN A 40 19.26 -10.52 6.48
C GLN A 40 19.47 -10.44 8.00
N VAL A 41 18.67 -9.61 8.66
CA VAL A 41 18.74 -9.36 10.12
C VAL A 41 17.59 -10.04 10.88
N GLY A 42 16.69 -10.70 10.16
CA GLY A 42 15.56 -11.43 10.72
C GLY A 42 14.33 -10.55 10.95
N VAL A 43 14.11 -9.56 10.08
CA VAL A 43 12.90 -8.73 10.08
C VAL A 43 11.65 -9.59 9.90
N ALA A 44 11.74 -10.64 9.08
CA ALA A 44 10.63 -11.58 8.87
C ALA A 44 10.19 -12.25 10.19
N GLU A 45 11.14 -12.70 11.00
CA GLU A 45 10.90 -13.35 12.29
C GLU A 45 10.47 -12.35 13.37
N MET A 46 10.89 -11.09 13.29
CA MET A 46 10.54 -10.03 14.25
C MET A 46 9.26 -9.25 13.88
N LYS A 47 8.71 -9.48 12.68
CA LYS A 47 7.55 -8.78 12.11
C LYS A 47 6.37 -8.71 13.09
N ASP A 48 6.04 -9.82 13.73
CA ASP A 48 4.88 -9.94 14.61
C ASP A 48 4.96 -9.00 15.82
N VAL A 49 6.16 -8.74 16.34
CA VAL A 49 6.37 -7.81 17.44
C VAL A 49 6.04 -6.38 17.00
N VAL A 50 6.46 -5.99 15.80
CA VAL A 50 6.17 -4.68 15.22
C VAL A 50 4.67 -4.54 14.98
N MET A 51 4.07 -5.53 14.30
CA MET A 51 2.66 -5.53 13.95
C MET A 51 1.77 -5.53 15.19
N THR A 52 2.12 -6.28 16.24
CA THR A 52 1.31 -6.32 17.47
C THR A 52 1.38 -5.00 18.25
N THR A 53 2.52 -4.31 18.23
CA THR A 53 2.75 -3.11 19.05
C THR A 53 2.50 -1.78 18.31
N GLY A 54 2.36 -1.79 16.99
CA GLY A 54 2.33 -0.55 16.20
C GLY A 54 3.70 0.11 16.06
N GLY A 55 4.74 -0.70 16.12
CA GLY A 55 6.11 -0.27 15.98
C GLY A 55 6.43 0.38 14.63
N LEU A 56 7.50 1.16 14.62
CA LEU A 56 8.07 1.74 13.39
C LEU A 56 9.18 0.84 12.88
N THR A 57 9.28 0.71 11.57
CA THR A 57 10.33 -0.05 10.88
C THR A 57 11.08 0.83 9.90
N VAL A 58 12.40 0.69 9.90
CA VAL A 58 13.29 1.30 8.92
C VAL A 58 14.24 0.21 8.47
N GLN A 59 14.32 -0.03 7.16
CA GLN A 59 15.21 -1.02 6.58
C GLN A 59 16.26 -0.35 5.70
N THR A 60 17.55 -0.54 6.05
CA THR A 60 18.68 0.02 5.29
C THR A 60 19.93 -0.85 5.36
N ASP A 61 20.78 -0.75 4.33
CA ASP A 61 22.06 -1.47 4.19
C ASP A 61 23.14 -1.09 5.23
N THR A 62 23.03 0.07 5.89
CA THR A 62 24.01 0.56 6.88
C THR A 62 23.45 1.72 7.69
N TYR A 63 23.90 1.88 8.95
CA TYR A 63 23.59 3.04 9.81
C TYR A 63 24.05 4.38 9.23
N HIS A 64 25.03 4.36 8.31
CA HIS A 64 25.49 5.57 7.64
C HIS A 64 24.56 6.04 6.52
N ASN A 65 23.59 5.21 6.11
CA ASN A 65 22.64 5.53 5.06
C ASN A 65 21.78 6.74 5.50
N VAL A 66 21.63 7.72 4.61
CA VAL A 66 20.81 8.92 4.84
C VAL A 66 19.38 8.55 5.19
N VAL A 67 18.81 7.52 4.54
CA VAL A 67 17.48 7.00 4.85
C VAL A 67 17.36 6.64 6.33
N PHE A 68 18.35 5.92 6.88
CA PHE A 68 18.35 5.55 8.29
C PHE A 68 18.48 6.77 9.19
N ARG A 69 19.48 7.60 8.94
CA ARG A 69 19.79 8.76 9.80
C ARG A 69 18.64 9.75 9.85
N ASP A 70 18.03 10.04 8.71
CA ASP A 70 16.94 11.02 8.62
C ASP A 70 15.61 10.43 9.09
N SER A 71 15.34 9.13 8.85
CA SER A 71 14.20 8.47 9.48
C SER A 71 14.35 8.47 11.00
N LEU A 72 15.54 8.15 11.52
CA LEU A 72 15.82 8.15 12.97
C LEU A 72 15.60 9.52 13.61
N LYS A 73 16.02 10.61 12.94
CA LYS A 73 15.77 11.97 13.41
C LYS A 73 14.27 12.27 13.56
N ARG A 74 13.42 11.78 12.65
CA ARG A 74 11.97 12.01 12.69
C ARG A 74 11.27 11.42 13.90
N LEU A 75 11.79 10.31 14.43
CA LEU A 75 11.26 9.76 15.68
C LEU A 75 11.37 10.74 16.85
N PHE A 76 12.32 11.68 16.79
CA PHE A 76 12.57 12.68 17.83
C PHE A 76 12.31 14.11 17.35
N ALA A 77 11.75 14.28 16.15
CA ALA A 77 11.36 15.57 15.64
C ALA A 77 10.33 16.21 16.59
N ARG A 78 10.37 17.53 16.71
CA ARG A 78 9.44 18.30 17.53
C ARG A 78 8.27 18.79 16.70
N GLU A 79 7.17 19.14 17.37
CA GLU A 79 6.05 19.80 16.69
C GLU A 79 6.55 21.05 15.95
N GLY A 80 6.19 21.15 14.66
CA GLY A 80 6.64 22.21 13.75
C GLY A 80 7.93 21.92 12.98
N GLU A 81 8.65 20.83 13.29
CA GLU A 81 9.80 20.37 12.49
C GLU A 81 9.34 19.44 11.35
N ASP A 82 10.11 19.44 10.25
CA ASP A 82 9.88 18.54 9.11
C ASP A 82 9.90 17.08 9.57
N GLY A 83 8.86 16.33 9.19
CA GLY A 83 8.75 14.91 9.51
C GLY A 83 8.39 14.60 10.97
N PHE A 84 7.81 15.57 11.70
CA PHE A 84 7.20 15.32 13.00
C PHE A 84 6.10 14.24 12.93
N LEU A 85 6.27 13.15 13.69
CA LEU A 85 5.33 12.02 13.67
C LEU A 85 4.20 12.14 14.71
N GLY A 86 4.41 12.89 15.81
CA GLY A 86 3.41 13.00 16.87
C GLY A 86 3.01 11.65 17.50
N LEU A 87 4.00 10.81 17.81
CA LEU A 87 3.78 9.44 18.30
C LEU A 87 2.99 9.41 19.60
N SER A 88 1.76 8.93 19.50
CA SER A 88 0.86 8.68 20.62
C SER A 88 0.94 7.21 21.03
N SER A 89 0.50 6.89 22.25
CA SER A 89 0.68 5.55 22.82
C SER A 89 -0.50 5.05 23.63
N ASN A 90 -0.43 3.77 24.02
CA ASN A 90 -1.39 3.11 24.89
C ASN A 90 -2.85 3.32 24.46
N ALA A 91 -3.12 3.13 23.17
CA ALA A 91 -4.45 3.29 22.63
C ALA A 91 -5.29 2.03 22.79
N MET A 92 -6.55 2.24 23.13
CA MET A 92 -7.63 1.26 23.05
C MET A 92 -8.57 1.69 21.94
N PHE A 93 -8.71 0.84 20.92
CA PHE A 93 -9.57 1.04 19.78
C PHE A 93 -10.76 0.10 19.86
N GLU A 94 -11.98 0.64 19.83
CA GLU A 94 -13.24 -0.09 19.91
C GLU A 94 -14.15 0.27 18.75
N VAL A 95 -14.83 -0.73 18.20
CA VAL A 95 -15.78 -0.59 17.10
C VAL A 95 -17.17 -1.02 17.58
N ILE A 96 -18.14 -0.11 17.46
CA ILE A 96 -19.54 -0.35 17.83
C ILE A 96 -20.39 -0.17 16.57
N PRO A 97 -20.76 -1.27 15.90
CA PRO A 97 -21.65 -1.21 14.73
C PRO A 97 -23.13 -1.28 15.13
N SER A 98 -24.03 -1.03 14.17
CA SER A 98 -25.43 -1.41 14.26
C SER A 98 -25.61 -2.93 14.41
N ARG A 99 -26.75 -3.36 14.98
CA ARG A 99 -27.02 -4.77 15.31
C ARG A 99 -26.93 -5.75 14.13
N ASP A 100 -27.20 -5.27 12.91
CA ASP A 100 -27.20 -6.07 11.69
C ASP A 100 -25.82 -6.16 11.01
N ILE A 101 -24.79 -5.67 11.69
CA ILE A 101 -23.41 -5.71 11.22
C ILE A 101 -22.56 -6.32 12.32
N LYS A 102 -21.80 -7.34 11.93
CA LYS A 102 -20.80 -7.96 12.79
C LYS A 102 -19.40 -7.65 12.28
N VAL A 103 -18.43 -7.67 13.18
CA VAL A 103 -17.01 -7.41 12.89
C VAL A 103 -16.29 -8.74 12.74
N ALA A 104 -15.78 -9.01 11.54
CA ALA A 104 -14.99 -10.20 11.22
C ALA A 104 -13.55 -10.09 11.73
N GLY A 105 -13.02 -8.87 11.75
CA GLY A 105 -11.73 -8.60 12.39
C GLY A 105 -11.03 -7.39 11.80
N LEU A 106 -9.75 -7.29 12.15
CA LEU A 106 -8.89 -6.16 11.84
C LEU A 106 -7.60 -6.62 11.15
N LEU A 107 -7.24 -5.95 10.06
CA LEU A 107 -5.95 -6.04 9.37
C LEU A 107 -5.19 -4.73 9.58
N GLY A 108 -4.16 -4.77 10.41
CA GLY A 108 -3.35 -3.60 10.72
C GLY A 108 -2.51 -3.81 11.98
N PRO A 109 -1.69 -2.83 12.34
CA PRO A 109 -0.87 -2.93 13.52
C PRO A 109 -1.70 -2.77 14.81
N ALA A 110 -1.99 -3.89 15.49
CA ALA A 110 -2.68 -3.90 16.77
C ALA A 110 -2.51 -5.25 17.49
N ALA A 111 -2.83 -5.28 18.79
CA ALA A 111 -2.98 -6.48 19.59
C ALA A 111 -4.46 -6.76 19.86
N ARG A 112 -4.88 -8.03 19.76
CA ARG A 112 -6.24 -8.46 20.10
C ARG A 112 -6.49 -8.26 21.60
N VAL A 113 -7.66 -7.74 21.96
CA VAL A 113 -8.12 -7.71 23.36
C VAL A 113 -9.35 -8.58 23.47
N ASP A 114 -9.25 -9.63 24.29
CA ASP A 114 -10.34 -10.59 24.47
C ASP A 114 -11.46 -9.97 25.32
N LYS A 115 -12.42 -9.34 24.62
CA LYS A 115 -13.61 -8.72 25.20
C LYS A 115 -14.84 -9.28 24.52
N LYS A 116 -15.73 -9.91 25.29
CA LYS A 116 -17.01 -10.42 24.77
C LYS A 116 -17.84 -9.27 24.22
N SER A 117 -18.37 -9.45 23.01
CA SER A 117 -19.23 -8.48 22.33
C SER A 117 -20.24 -9.22 21.46
N PRO A 118 -21.51 -8.78 21.42
CA PRO A 118 -22.53 -9.40 20.57
C PRO A 118 -22.30 -9.12 19.08
N TYR A 119 -21.39 -8.20 18.74
CA TYR A 119 -21.08 -7.76 17.39
C TYR A 119 -19.91 -8.52 16.76
N VAL A 120 -19.38 -9.56 17.40
CA VAL A 120 -18.31 -10.39 16.83
C VAL A 120 -18.91 -11.35 15.80
N ALA A 121 -18.34 -11.37 14.58
CA ALA A 121 -18.75 -12.28 13.51
C ALA A 121 -18.28 -13.72 13.77
N ASP A 122 -18.95 -14.69 13.16
CA ASP A 122 -18.58 -16.11 13.31
C ASP A 122 -17.35 -16.44 12.46
N VAL A 123 -17.17 -15.74 11.33
CA VAL A 123 -15.98 -15.85 10.48
C VAL A 123 -14.93 -14.83 10.93
N GLU A 124 -13.78 -15.32 11.40
CA GLU A 124 -12.65 -14.48 11.79
C GLU A 124 -11.72 -14.19 10.61
N VAL A 125 -11.29 -12.94 10.46
CA VAL A 125 -10.27 -12.51 9.49
C VAL A 125 -9.25 -11.61 10.19
N GLY A 126 -7.96 -11.91 10.05
CA GLY A 126 -6.92 -11.14 10.73
C GLY A 126 -7.04 -11.26 12.25
N LEU A 127 -7.00 -10.11 12.93
CA LEU A 127 -7.25 -10.01 14.37
C LEU A 127 -8.75 -10.05 14.66
N GLY A 128 -9.38 -11.21 14.41
CA GLY A 128 -10.80 -11.49 14.63
C GLY A 128 -11.15 -11.85 16.08
N GLY A 129 -12.39 -12.28 16.31
CA GLY A 129 -12.86 -12.75 17.62
C GLY A 129 -13.10 -11.64 18.67
N THR A 130 -12.99 -10.37 18.26
CA THR A 130 -13.19 -9.21 19.15
C THR A 130 -13.73 -8.00 18.38
N THR A 131 -14.14 -6.98 19.13
CA THR A 131 -14.46 -5.62 18.63
C THR A 131 -13.56 -4.57 19.26
N THR A 132 -12.51 -4.99 19.97
CA THR A 132 -11.62 -4.13 20.71
C THR A 132 -10.17 -4.57 20.53
N TRP A 133 -9.29 -3.64 20.22
CA TRP A 133 -7.88 -3.86 20.01
C TRP A 133 -7.05 -2.83 20.77
N LYS A 134 -5.83 -3.21 21.12
CA LYS A 134 -4.84 -2.31 21.73
C LYS A 134 -3.81 -1.92 20.67
N LEU A 135 -3.48 -0.63 20.59
CA LEU A 135 -2.36 -0.14 19.80
C LEU A 135 -1.36 0.49 20.75
N CYS A 136 -0.18 -0.11 20.92
CA CYS A 136 0.82 0.41 21.87
C CYS A 136 1.43 1.72 21.38
N SER A 137 1.58 1.89 20.06
CA SER A 137 2.05 3.09 19.40
C SER A 137 1.21 3.40 18.16
N LEU A 138 0.95 4.67 17.90
CA LEU A 138 0.27 5.16 16.71
C LEU A 138 0.68 6.61 16.41
N ASP A 139 0.56 7.00 15.14
CA ASP A 139 0.73 8.36 14.64
C ASP A 139 -0.48 8.77 13.79
N ALA A 140 -0.40 9.93 13.14
CA ALA A 140 -1.44 10.42 12.24
C ALA A 140 -1.63 9.55 10.98
N GLU A 141 -0.64 8.76 10.57
CA GLU A 141 -0.68 7.93 9.36
C GLU A 141 -1.19 6.51 9.64
N THR A 142 -1.19 6.09 10.91
CA THR A 142 -1.62 4.76 11.34
C THR A 142 -3.07 4.47 10.93
N SER A 143 -3.24 3.52 10.01
CA SER A 143 -4.50 3.20 9.34
C SER A 143 -4.84 1.72 9.44
N LEU A 144 -6.00 1.42 10.01
CA LEU A 144 -6.48 0.05 10.26
C LEU A 144 -7.55 -0.34 9.25
N ALA A 145 -7.53 -1.57 8.77
CA ALA A 145 -8.56 -2.12 7.89
C ALA A 145 -9.50 -3.01 8.69
N LEU A 146 -10.79 -2.67 8.72
CA LEU A 146 -11.82 -3.45 9.40
C LEU A 146 -12.67 -4.21 8.38
N LEU A 147 -12.89 -5.49 8.64
CA LEU A 147 -13.77 -6.34 7.85
C LEU A 147 -15.06 -6.60 8.61
N TYR A 148 -16.16 -6.55 7.88
CA TYR A 148 -17.50 -6.70 8.44
C TYR A 148 -18.26 -7.81 7.74
N GLU A 149 -19.17 -8.42 8.47
CA GLU A 149 -20.18 -9.35 7.98
C GLU A 149 -21.56 -8.71 8.14
N ILE A 150 -22.36 -8.70 7.07
CA ILE A 150 -23.73 -8.19 7.10
C ILE A 150 -24.67 -9.33 7.48
N THR A 151 -25.36 -9.19 8.62
CA THR A 151 -26.34 -10.19 9.10
C THR A 151 -27.79 -9.74 8.84
N ALA A 152 -28.00 -8.59 8.20
CA ALA A 152 -29.33 -8.01 7.95
C ALA A 152 -30.30 -8.92 7.16
N ALA A 153 -29.79 -9.91 6.43
CA ALA A 153 -30.61 -10.81 5.61
C ALA A 153 -31.29 -11.94 6.41
N THR A 154 -30.86 -12.23 7.64
CA THR A 154 -31.40 -13.37 8.41
C THR A 154 -32.57 -13.03 9.33
N ASN A 155 -32.84 -11.75 9.61
CA ASN A 155 -33.78 -11.34 10.66
C ASN A 155 -34.85 -10.30 10.25
N ARG A 156 -35.01 -9.99 8.96
CA ARG A 156 -36.07 -9.06 8.53
C ARG A 156 -37.39 -9.79 8.33
N ASP A 157 -38.12 -9.99 9.43
CA ASP A 157 -39.56 -10.21 9.36
C ASP A 157 -40.22 -9.02 8.65
N ALA A 158 -41.15 -9.30 7.75
CA ALA A 158 -41.75 -8.36 6.78
C ALA A 158 -42.48 -7.14 7.39
N GLY A 159 -42.51 -6.99 8.72
CA GLY A 159 -43.21 -5.92 9.44
C GLY A 159 -42.37 -4.71 9.83
N ASP A 160 -41.02 -4.79 9.85
CA ASP A 160 -40.15 -3.73 10.40
C ASP A 160 -39.30 -2.99 9.34
N ALA A 161 -39.63 -3.21 8.06
CA ALA A 161 -38.88 -2.72 6.90
C ALA A 161 -38.83 -1.18 6.75
N GLN A 162 -39.50 -0.43 7.63
CA GLN A 162 -39.67 1.01 7.53
C GLN A 162 -38.89 1.83 8.57
N ALA A 163 -38.29 1.22 9.61
CA ALA A 163 -37.77 1.99 10.75
C ALA A 163 -36.29 2.39 10.65
N ASN A 164 -35.42 1.65 9.97
CA ASN A 164 -33.99 2.03 9.82
C ASN A 164 -33.45 1.72 8.42
N SER A 165 -33.56 2.72 7.54
CA SER A 165 -32.93 2.69 6.22
C SER A 165 -31.41 2.85 6.26
N GLN A 166 -30.84 3.14 7.43
CA GLN A 166 -29.42 3.40 7.63
C GLN A 166 -28.81 2.49 8.69
N PHE A 167 -27.50 2.30 8.61
CA PHE A 167 -26.69 1.70 9.65
C PHE A 167 -25.57 2.66 10.06
N PHE A 168 -25.08 2.45 11.28
CA PHE A 168 -24.06 3.26 11.91
C PHE A 168 -22.85 2.39 12.25
N LEU A 169 -21.66 2.96 12.09
CA LEU A 169 -20.42 2.42 12.63
C LEU A 169 -19.79 3.51 13.49
N GLN A 170 -19.54 3.21 14.75
CA GLN A 170 -18.86 4.10 15.67
C GLN A 170 -17.49 3.54 16.01
N PHE A 171 -16.48 4.38 15.90
CA PHE A 171 -15.08 4.11 16.19
C PHE A 171 -14.68 4.93 17.40
N ILE A 172 -14.14 4.29 18.44
CA ILE A 172 -13.71 4.95 19.67
C ILE A 172 -12.25 4.60 19.89
N THR A 173 -11.38 5.61 19.87
CA THR A 173 -9.95 5.47 20.18
C THR A 173 -9.62 6.29 21.42
N ARG A 174 -9.31 5.61 22.53
CA ARG A 174 -8.83 6.24 23.77
C ARG A 174 -7.33 6.06 23.84
N TYR A 175 -6.54 7.11 23.97
CA TYR A 175 -5.09 7.01 23.86
C TYR A 175 -4.36 8.08 24.68
N LEU A 176 -3.09 7.82 24.98
CA LEU A 176 -2.18 8.81 25.55
C LEU A 176 -1.57 9.62 24.40
N HIS A 177 -1.98 10.88 24.28
CA HIS A 177 -1.44 11.80 23.29
C HIS A 177 0.02 12.12 23.61
N TRP A 178 0.82 12.43 22.59
CA TRP A 178 2.25 12.75 22.75
C TRP A 178 2.53 13.96 23.67
N THR A 179 1.53 14.81 23.94
CA THR A 179 1.59 15.90 24.93
C THR A 179 1.45 15.43 26.38
N GLY A 180 1.15 14.15 26.62
CA GLY A 180 0.89 13.56 27.94
C GLY A 180 -0.58 13.55 28.35
N GLU A 181 -1.49 14.08 27.53
CA GLU A 181 -2.93 14.09 27.80
C GLU A 181 -3.60 12.78 27.41
N LEU A 182 -4.54 12.30 28.22
CA LEU A 182 -5.45 11.23 27.80
C LEU A 182 -6.55 11.82 26.90
N ARG A 183 -6.62 11.33 25.67
CA ARG A 183 -7.60 11.80 24.67
C ARG A 183 -8.52 10.67 24.24
N CYS A 184 -9.72 11.04 23.82
CA CYS A 184 -10.73 10.14 23.27
C CYS A 184 -11.18 10.69 21.91
N ARG A 185 -10.86 9.98 20.83
CA ARG A 185 -11.34 10.28 19.48
C ARG A 185 -12.54 9.40 19.19
N VAL A 186 -13.66 10.02 18.80
CA VAL A 186 -14.88 9.31 18.42
C VAL A 186 -15.23 9.71 17.00
N THR A 187 -15.37 8.72 16.12
CA THR A 187 -15.82 8.92 14.74
C THR A 187 -17.07 8.08 14.54
N THR A 188 -18.17 8.68 14.10
CA THR A 188 -19.38 7.94 13.74
C THR A 188 -19.68 8.17 12.26
N VAL A 189 -19.81 7.09 11.51
CA VAL A 189 -20.21 7.12 10.11
C VAL A 189 -21.56 6.43 9.95
N THR A 190 -22.36 6.92 9.01
CA THR A 190 -23.63 6.33 8.63
C THR A 190 -23.67 6.06 7.12
N ARG A 191 -24.36 5.00 6.73
CA ARG A 191 -24.62 4.62 5.34
C ARG A 191 -26.02 4.04 5.23
N ARG A 192 -26.58 4.07 4.02
CA ARG A 192 -27.91 3.55 3.71
C ARG A 192 -27.83 2.06 3.35
N TRP A 193 -28.81 1.29 3.79
CA TRP A 193 -29.05 -0.07 3.30
C TRP A 193 -29.60 -0.04 1.86
N ILE A 194 -29.00 -0.85 0.99
CA ILE A 194 -29.42 -1.03 -0.40
C ILE A 194 -29.67 -2.53 -0.60
N ASP A 195 -30.73 -2.87 -1.32
CA ASP A 195 -30.98 -4.25 -1.73
C ASP A 195 -29.89 -4.71 -2.70
N GLY A 196 -29.23 -5.82 -2.39
CA GLY A 196 -28.13 -6.38 -3.19
C GLY A 196 -28.53 -6.81 -4.60
N SER A 197 -29.84 -6.94 -4.89
CA SER A 197 -30.37 -7.14 -6.23
C SER A 197 -30.24 -5.90 -7.12
N GLN A 198 -30.22 -4.70 -6.51
CA GLN A 198 -30.10 -3.42 -7.20
C GLN A 198 -28.64 -3.05 -7.43
N VAL A 199 -27.96 -3.87 -8.25
CA VAL A 199 -26.53 -3.76 -8.58
C VAL A 199 -26.12 -2.35 -8.99
N GLY A 200 -26.99 -1.65 -9.74
CA GLY A 200 -26.76 -0.28 -10.19
C GLY A 200 -26.71 0.77 -9.06
N GLU A 201 -27.41 0.57 -7.95
CA GLU A 201 -27.30 1.45 -6.77
C GLU A 201 -26.13 1.03 -5.89
N VAL A 202 -25.92 -0.28 -5.69
CA VAL A 202 -24.83 -0.82 -4.87
C VAL A 202 -23.48 -0.30 -5.36
N ILE A 203 -23.27 -0.27 -6.67
CA ILE A 203 -21.97 0.11 -7.23
C ILE A 203 -21.62 1.58 -7.04
N THR A 204 -22.61 2.46 -6.84
CA THR A 204 -22.36 3.89 -6.56
C THR A 204 -21.61 4.11 -5.26
N GLY A 205 -21.66 3.15 -4.33
CA GLY A 205 -20.92 3.17 -3.07
C GLY A 205 -19.54 2.50 -3.14
N PHE A 206 -19.12 2.02 -4.31
CA PHE A 206 -17.85 1.31 -4.46
C PHE A 206 -16.68 2.30 -4.57
N ASP A 207 -15.73 2.18 -3.64
CA ASP A 207 -14.46 2.91 -3.67
C ASP A 207 -13.37 1.97 -4.18
N GLN A 208 -12.97 2.16 -5.44
CA GLN A 208 -11.97 1.31 -6.10
C GLN A 208 -10.57 1.40 -5.50
N GLU A 209 -10.16 2.53 -4.95
CA GLU A 209 -8.84 2.67 -4.31
C GLU A 209 -8.83 1.95 -2.96
N ALA A 210 -9.84 2.22 -2.12
CA ALA A 210 -9.97 1.55 -0.83
C ALA A 210 -10.13 0.03 -1.00
N ALA A 211 -10.90 -0.42 -1.99
CA ALA A 211 -11.04 -1.83 -2.31
C ALA A 211 -9.71 -2.48 -2.74
N ALA A 212 -8.92 -1.79 -3.56
CA ALA A 212 -7.62 -2.31 -4.01
C ALA A 212 -6.64 -2.48 -2.85
N VAL A 213 -6.57 -1.50 -1.95
CA VAL A 213 -5.74 -1.55 -0.75
C VAL A 213 -6.20 -2.66 0.20
N LEU A 214 -7.52 -2.79 0.44
CA LEU A 214 -8.08 -3.86 1.27
C LEU A 214 -7.79 -5.24 0.68
N MET A 215 -7.91 -5.42 -0.63
CA MET A 215 -7.56 -6.66 -1.31
C MET A 215 -6.07 -6.96 -1.23
N GLY A 216 -5.21 -5.94 -1.29
CA GLY A 216 -3.76 -6.10 -1.07
C GLY A 216 -3.42 -6.56 0.35
N ARG A 217 -4.04 -5.96 1.38
CA ARG A 217 -3.90 -6.38 2.78
C ARG A 217 -4.42 -7.79 3.00
N LEU A 218 -5.58 -8.12 2.45
CA LEU A 218 -6.19 -9.44 2.57
C LEU A 218 -5.36 -10.51 1.85
N ALA A 219 -4.94 -10.27 0.60
CA ALA A 219 -4.08 -11.20 -0.13
C ALA A 219 -2.80 -11.48 0.63
N THR A 220 -2.15 -10.43 1.15
CA THR A 220 -0.94 -10.55 1.95
C THR A 220 -1.17 -11.37 3.21
N HIS A 221 -2.25 -11.10 3.95
CA HIS A 221 -2.61 -11.88 5.14
C HIS A 221 -2.81 -13.36 4.80
N LYS A 222 -3.58 -13.66 3.75
CA LYS A 222 -3.85 -15.05 3.32
C LYS A 222 -2.59 -15.78 2.88
N MET A 223 -1.68 -15.11 2.19
CA MET A 223 -0.36 -15.67 1.83
C MET A 223 0.49 -16.06 3.06
N GLU A 224 0.24 -15.46 4.22
CA GLU A 224 0.98 -15.75 5.45
C GLU A 224 0.30 -16.79 6.32
N THR A 225 -1.04 -16.92 6.23
CA THR A 225 -1.82 -17.79 7.10
C THR A 225 -2.31 -19.07 6.44
N GLU A 226 -2.47 -19.09 5.12
CA GLU A 226 -2.99 -20.23 4.37
C GLU A 226 -1.86 -20.94 3.62
N GLU A 227 -1.72 -22.25 3.85
CA GLU A 227 -0.77 -23.09 3.11
C GLU A 227 -1.18 -23.20 1.63
N ASP A 228 -0.18 -23.22 0.73
CA ASP A 228 -0.35 -23.32 -0.73
C ASP A 228 -1.30 -22.27 -1.36
N PHE A 229 -1.43 -21.09 -0.73
CA PHE A 229 -2.29 -20.02 -1.23
C PHE A 229 -1.73 -19.33 -2.48
N ASP A 230 -2.37 -19.57 -3.63
CA ASP A 230 -2.08 -18.86 -4.88
C ASP A 230 -2.81 -17.50 -4.93
N ALA A 231 -2.12 -16.48 -4.41
CA ALA A 231 -2.64 -15.12 -4.36
C ALA A 231 -2.96 -14.52 -5.74
N THR A 232 -2.15 -14.83 -6.76
CA THR A 232 -2.35 -14.29 -8.11
C THR A 232 -3.65 -14.81 -8.71
N ARG A 233 -3.85 -16.13 -8.66
CA ARG A 233 -5.09 -16.76 -9.13
C ARG A 233 -6.29 -16.35 -8.30
N TRP A 234 -6.13 -16.16 -6.99
CA TRP A 234 -7.20 -15.69 -6.12
C TRP A 234 -7.67 -14.27 -6.48
N LEU A 235 -6.72 -13.34 -6.70
CA LEU A 235 -7.00 -11.98 -7.15
C LEU A 235 -7.66 -11.98 -8.54
N ASP A 236 -7.12 -12.73 -9.50
CA ASP A 236 -7.65 -12.81 -10.87
C ASP A 236 -9.10 -13.32 -10.86
N ARG A 237 -9.38 -14.37 -10.08
CA ARG A 237 -10.74 -14.91 -9.91
C ARG A 237 -11.69 -13.91 -9.24
N ALA A 238 -11.22 -13.16 -8.25
CA ALA A 238 -12.03 -12.14 -7.59
C ALA A 238 -12.39 -11.01 -8.57
N LEU A 239 -11.43 -10.55 -9.37
CA LEU A 239 -11.63 -9.53 -10.39
C LEU A 239 -12.60 -10.00 -11.48
N ILE A 240 -12.47 -11.24 -11.97
CA ILE A 240 -13.38 -11.81 -12.98
C ILE A 240 -14.81 -11.83 -12.43
N ARG A 241 -15.03 -12.30 -11.20
CA ARG A 241 -16.37 -12.31 -10.58
C ARG A 241 -16.95 -10.90 -10.42
N LEU A 242 -16.12 -9.93 -10.07
CA LEU A 242 -16.52 -8.53 -9.97
C LEU A 242 -16.95 -7.99 -11.34
N ALA A 243 -16.14 -8.23 -12.37
CA ALA A 243 -16.41 -7.83 -13.74
C ALA A 243 -17.68 -8.50 -14.31
N GLN A 244 -17.90 -9.77 -14.02
CA GLN A 244 -19.13 -10.49 -14.39
C GLN A 244 -20.37 -9.91 -13.72
N ARG A 245 -20.26 -9.52 -12.44
CA ARG A 245 -21.41 -9.02 -11.68
C ARG A 245 -21.76 -7.57 -11.98
N PHE A 246 -20.77 -6.71 -12.22
CA PHE A 246 -20.93 -5.25 -12.29
C PHE A 246 -20.56 -4.65 -13.65
N GLY A 247 -20.04 -5.44 -14.58
CA GLY A 247 -19.74 -4.99 -15.94
C GLY A 247 -20.98 -4.99 -16.83
N ASP A 248 -21.04 -4.05 -17.76
CA ASP A 248 -22.05 -4.01 -18.79
C ASP A 248 -21.49 -4.69 -20.04
N TYR A 249 -22.15 -5.77 -20.50
CA TYR A 249 -21.71 -6.54 -21.67
C TYR A 249 -22.84 -7.35 -22.31
N ARG A 250 -22.63 -7.72 -23.57
CA ARG A 250 -23.37 -8.77 -24.26
C ARG A 250 -22.64 -10.09 -24.10
N LYS A 251 -23.38 -11.15 -23.83
CA LYS A 251 -22.83 -12.49 -23.67
C LYS A 251 -22.00 -12.89 -24.89
N ASP A 252 -20.84 -13.48 -24.65
CA ASP A 252 -19.90 -13.97 -25.68
C ASP A 252 -19.35 -12.88 -26.64
N ASP A 253 -19.51 -11.59 -26.32
CA ASP A 253 -18.97 -10.46 -27.10
C ASP A 253 -18.01 -9.59 -26.27
N PRO A 254 -16.70 -9.87 -26.27
CA PRO A 254 -15.71 -9.14 -25.48
C PRO A 254 -15.60 -7.64 -25.83
N GLN A 255 -16.00 -7.23 -27.03
CA GLN A 255 -15.91 -5.82 -27.46
C GLN A 255 -17.03 -4.96 -26.85
N SER A 256 -18.13 -5.59 -26.43
CA SER A 256 -19.21 -4.91 -25.73
C SER A 256 -18.91 -4.60 -24.26
N PHE A 257 -17.85 -5.20 -23.69
CA PHE A 257 -17.54 -5.08 -22.28
C PHE A 257 -17.13 -3.67 -21.90
N ASN A 258 -17.85 -3.10 -20.94
CA ASN A 258 -17.56 -1.81 -20.34
C ASN A 258 -17.72 -1.83 -18.82
N LEU A 259 -16.97 -0.96 -18.14
CA LEU A 259 -17.08 -0.75 -16.69
C LEU A 259 -17.54 0.68 -16.40
N ARG A 260 -18.29 0.83 -15.31
CA ARG A 260 -18.70 2.13 -14.80
C ARG A 260 -17.50 2.90 -14.21
N PRO A 261 -17.56 4.25 -14.13
CA PRO A 261 -16.46 5.06 -13.62
C PRO A 261 -15.97 4.67 -12.21
N GLU A 262 -16.88 4.18 -11.36
CA GLU A 262 -16.58 3.72 -10.00
C GLU A 262 -15.66 2.48 -9.99
N LEU A 263 -15.58 1.73 -11.10
CA LEU A 263 -14.80 0.51 -11.25
C LEU A 263 -13.72 0.58 -12.33
N SER A 264 -13.68 1.63 -13.14
CA SER A 264 -12.92 1.63 -14.39
C SER A 264 -11.40 1.49 -14.19
N PHE A 265 -10.86 1.97 -13.06
CA PHE A 265 -9.44 1.84 -12.73
C PHE A 265 -9.12 0.59 -11.91
N TYR A 266 -10.12 -0.05 -11.30
CA TYR A 266 -9.92 -1.21 -10.45
C TYR A 266 -9.16 -2.37 -11.15
N PRO A 267 -9.44 -2.75 -12.42
CA PRO A 267 -8.62 -3.74 -13.12
C PRO A 267 -7.14 -3.34 -13.22
N GLN A 268 -6.85 -2.06 -13.46
CA GLN A 268 -5.48 -1.56 -13.52
C GLN A 268 -4.79 -1.65 -12.15
N PHE A 269 -5.49 -1.34 -11.07
CA PHE A 269 -4.98 -1.53 -9.72
C PHE A 269 -4.65 -2.99 -9.43
N MET A 270 -5.52 -3.93 -9.83
CA MET A 270 -5.28 -5.36 -9.67
C MET A 270 -4.11 -5.87 -10.51
N PHE A 271 -3.93 -5.31 -11.72
CA PHE A 271 -2.76 -5.59 -12.56
C PHE A 271 -1.45 -5.21 -11.90
N HIS A 272 -1.38 -4.01 -11.29
CA HIS A 272 -0.18 -3.59 -10.58
C HIS A 272 -0.01 -4.35 -9.26
N LEU A 273 -1.08 -4.57 -8.50
CA LEU A 273 -1.05 -5.31 -7.23
C LEU A 273 -0.50 -6.74 -7.41
N ARG A 274 -0.99 -7.50 -8.39
CA ARG A 274 -0.56 -8.89 -8.61
C ARG A 274 0.91 -9.03 -9.06
N ARG A 275 1.53 -7.94 -9.53
CA ARG A 275 2.95 -7.85 -9.93
C ARG A 275 3.82 -7.14 -8.88
N SER A 276 3.20 -6.59 -7.83
CA SER A 276 3.88 -5.87 -6.77
C SER A 276 4.66 -6.82 -5.86
N PRO A 277 5.66 -6.31 -5.10
CA PRO A 277 6.41 -7.12 -4.14
C PRO A 277 5.56 -7.65 -2.97
N PHE A 278 4.31 -7.20 -2.83
CA PHE A 278 3.37 -7.75 -1.84
C PHE A 278 2.93 -9.18 -2.21
N VAL A 279 2.79 -9.44 -3.51
CA VAL A 279 2.31 -10.71 -4.09
C VAL A 279 3.44 -11.51 -4.73
N GLN A 280 4.24 -10.87 -5.60
CA GLN A 280 5.40 -11.50 -6.25
C GLN A 280 6.65 -11.31 -5.39
N VAL A 281 6.88 -12.27 -4.50
CA VAL A 281 8.00 -12.22 -3.55
C VAL A 281 9.32 -12.70 -4.16
N PHE A 282 9.29 -13.33 -5.34
CA PHE A 282 10.50 -13.76 -6.04
C PHE A 282 11.40 -12.56 -6.35
N GLY A 283 12.70 -12.71 -6.07
CA GLY A 283 13.68 -11.62 -6.22
C GLY A 283 13.76 -10.67 -5.01
N ASN A 284 12.87 -10.81 -4.02
CA ASN A 284 12.99 -10.16 -2.72
C ASN A 284 13.43 -11.16 -1.67
N SER A 285 14.18 -10.69 -0.68
CA SER A 285 14.51 -11.47 0.50
C SER A 285 13.29 -11.53 1.46
N PRO A 286 13.19 -12.56 2.34
CA PRO A 286 12.15 -12.62 3.39
C PRO A 286 11.99 -11.31 4.19
N ASP A 287 13.10 -10.70 4.63
CA ASP A 287 13.11 -9.44 5.37
C ASP A 287 12.52 -8.25 4.57
N GLU A 288 12.91 -8.09 3.30
CA GLU A 288 12.35 -7.05 2.43
C GLU A 288 10.85 -7.25 2.22
N THR A 289 10.43 -8.51 2.00
CA THR A 289 9.02 -8.86 1.86
C THR A 289 8.23 -8.49 3.11
N ALA A 290 8.74 -8.85 4.29
CA ALA A 290 8.13 -8.50 5.56
C ALA A 290 8.04 -6.97 5.75
N TYR A 291 9.10 -6.24 5.42
CA TYR A 291 9.13 -4.78 5.51
C TYR A 291 8.08 -4.09 4.63
N TYR A 292 7.99 -4.48 3.34
CA TYR A 292 6.97 -3.95 2.44
C TYR A 292 5.57 -4.22 2.98
N ARG A 293 5.31 -5.47 3.40
CA ARG A 293 4.01 -5.87 3.93
C ARG A 293 3.64 -5.12 5.21
N MET A 294 4.56 -4.95 6.16
CA MET A 294 4.30 -4.15 7.36
C MET A 294 3.91 -2.71 7.02
N ALA A 295 4.56 -2.09 6.04
CA ALA A 295 4.21 -0.75 5.60
C ALA A 295 2.79 -0.69 5.01
N LEU A 296 2.42 -1.64 4.13
CA LEU A 296 1.09 -1.71 3.52
C LEU A 296 -0.04 -1.80 4.56
N PHE A 297 0.20 -2.48 5.69
CA PHE A 297 -0.77 -2.64 6.77
C PHE A 297 -0.92 -1.39 7.66
N ARG A 298 0.05 -0.47 7.61
CA ARG A 298 0.08 0.72 8.47
C ARG A 298 -0.43 1.97 7.77
N VAL A 299 -0.11 2.17 6.49
CA VAL A 299 -0.35 3.46 5.81
C VAL A 299 -1.80 3.67 5.37
N ALA A 300 -2.17 4.93 5.13
CA ALA A 300 -3.48 5.28 4.58
C ALA A 300 -3.64 4.85 3.11
N VAL A 301 -4.89 4.90 2.60
CA VAL A 301 -5.22 4.50 1.21
C VAL A 301 -4.36 5.24 0.18
N PRO A 302 -4.18 6.59 0.23
CA PRO A 302 -3.38 7.28 -0.79
C PRO A 302 -1.93 6.77 -0.87
N ASP A 303 -1.27 6.57 0.28
CA ASP A 303 0.10 6.07 0.32
C ASP A 303 0.19 4.59 -0.09
N ALA A 304 -0.76 3.76 0.33
CA ALA A 304 -0.84 2.37 -0.12
C ALA A 304 -1.05 2.28 -1.64
N MET A 305 -1.84 3.19 -2.23
CA MET A 305 -2.02 3.25 -3.67
C MET A 305 -0.72 3.60 -4.39
N VAL A 306 0.11 4.51 -3.87
CA VAL A 306 1.45 4.80 -4.42
C VAL A 306 2.36 3.56 -4.34
N MET A 307 2.23 2.72 -3.31
CA MET A 307 2.97 1.47 -3.23
C MET A 307 2.49 0.42 -4.26
N ILE A 308 1.18 0.33 -4.50
CA ILE A 308 0.56 -0.62 -5.43
C ILE A 308 0.83 -0.18 -6.87
N GLN A 309 0.49 1.06 -7.21
CA GLN A 309 0.70 1.68 -8.50
C GLN A 309 1.52 2.97 -8.31
N PRO A 310 2.84 2.90 -8.50
CA PRO A 310 3.72 4.06 -8.47
C PRO A 310 3.26 5.18 -9.40
N GLN A 311 3.50 6.42 -8.97
CA GLN A 311 3.16 7.62 -9.75
C GLN A 311 4.33 8.03 -10.62
N LEU A 312 4.07 8.37 -11.88
CA LEU A 312 5.08 8.82 -12.84
C LEU A 312 4.69 10.20 -13.36
N SER A 313 5.58 11.18 -13.17
CA SER A 313 5.41 12.55 -13.67
C SER A 313 6.50 12.87 -14.68
N ALA A 314 6.15 13.58 -15.76
CA ALA A 314 7.08 14.06 -16.76
C ALA A 314 7.33 15.57 -16.63
N TYR A 315 8.59 15.96 -16.77
CA TYR A 315 9.05 17.34 -16.78
C TYR A 315 9.71 17.62 -18.11
N HIS A 316 9.32 18.72 -18.73
CA HIS A 316 9.78 19.14 -20.06
C HIS A 316 9.74 20.66 -20.16
N PHE A 317 10.29 21.21 -21.24
CA PHE A 317 10.34 22.66 -21.45
C PHE A 317 8.97 23.31 -21.69
N ASN A 318 8.02 22.55 -22.24
CA ASN A 318 6.78 23.08 -22.80
C ASN A 318 5.61 23.17 -21.80
N GLY A 319 5.84 23.24 -20.50
CA GLY A 319 4.74 23.33 -19.54
C GLY A 319 5.09 22.90 -18.11
N PRO A 320 4.09 22.94 -17.20
CA PRO A 320 4.22 22.40 -15.86
C PRO A 320 4.40 20.87 -15.89
N PRO A 321 4.84 20.25 -14.79
CA PRO A 321 4.91 18.80 -14.67
C PRO A 321 3.55 18.14 -14.93
N GLU A 322 3.52 17.07 -15.71
CA GLU A 322 2.29 16.33 -16.05
C GLU A 322 2.37 14.87 -15.60
N PRO A 323 1.30 14.29 -15.02
CA PRO A 323 1.22 12.85 -14.81
C PRO A 323 1.23 12.10 -16.14
N VAL A 324 2.04 11.04 -16.24
CA VAL A 324 2.13 10.17 -17.42
C VAL A 324 1.84 8.73 -17.05
N LEU A 325 1.52 7.91 -18.05
CA LEU A 325 1.25 6.49 -17.84
C LEU A 325 2.51 5.79 -17.30
N LEU A 326 2.31 4.87 -16.34
CA LEU A 326 3.37 4.00 -15.82
C LEU A 326 3.71 2.91 -16.86
N ASP A 327 4.26 3.34 -17.99
CA ASP A 327 4.46 2.56 -19.21
C ASP A 327 5.79 2.91 -19.87
N VAL A 328 6.39 1.93 -20.57
CA VAL A 328 7.66 2.13 -21.29
C VAL A 328 7.57 3.22 -22.37
N SER A 329 6.40 3.43 -22.95
CA SER A 329 6.15 4.51 -23.92
C SER A 329 6.33 5.92 -23.34
N SER A 330 6.30 6.09 -22.02
CA SER A 330 6.55 7.37 -21.36
C SER A 330 8.03 7.75 -21.32
N ILE A 331 8.95 6.83 -21.62
CA ILE A 331 10.39 7.11 -21.69
C ILE A 331 10.69 7.83 -23.00
N LEU A 332 10.99 9.13 -22.90
CA LEU A 332 11.34 9.97 -24.03
C LEU A 332 12.71 10.66 -23.84
N PRO A 333 13.53 10.83 -24.89
CA PRO A 333 14.87 11.43 -24.80
C PRO A 333 14.92 12.83 -24.19
N GLU A 334 13.91 13.66 -24.47
CA GLU A 334 13.88 15.10 -24.17
C GLU A 334 13.11 15.44 -22.88
N ARG A 335 12.85 14.45 -22.02
CA ARG A 335 12.09 14.65 -20.77
C ARG A 335 12.85 14.13 -19.57
N VAL A 336 12.55 14.69 -18.40
CA VAL A 336 12.90 14.11 -17.11
C VAL A 336 11.66 13.42 -16.57
N LEU A 337 11.80 12.23 -16.03
CA LEU A 337 10.72 11.52 -15.35
C LEU A 337 11.00 11.49 -13.84
N MET A 338 9.97 11.70 -13.04
CA MET A 338 10.01 11.42 -11.60
C MET A 338 9.04 10.28 -11.29
N LEU A 339 9.58 9.18 -10.78
CA LEU A 339 8.79 8.06 -10.26
C LEU A 339 8.74 8.14 -8.74
N ASP A 340 7.55 8.15 -8.17
CA ASP A 340 7.33 7.91 -6.75
C ASP A 340 6.77 6.49 -6.54
N ALA A 341 7.57 5.61 -5.98
CA ALA A 341 7.22 4.21 -5.67
C ALA A 341 7.07 3.97 -4.16
N TYR A 342 6.74 5.02 -3.39
CA TYR A 342 6.65 5.05 -1.94
C TYR A 342 7.98 4.82 -1.21
N PHE A 343 8.61 3.65 -1.36
CA PHE A 343 9.86 3.27 -0.69
C PHE A 343 11.11 3.95 -1.30
N TYR A 344 11.00 4.36 -2.55
CA TYR A 344 12.05 5.09 -3.26
C TYR A 344 11.44 6.04 -4.28
N VAL A 345 12.17 7.12 -4.57
CA VAL A 345 11.86 8.11 -5.60
C VAL A 345 12.97 8.07 -6.64
N VAL A 346 12.61 7.95 -7.91
CA VAL A 346 13.57 7.95 -9.03
C VAL A 346 13.44 9.24 -9.81
N VAL A 347 14.54 9.97 -10.00
CA VAL A 347 14.66 11.04 -11.00
C VAL A 347 15.44 10.46 -12.17
N PHE A 348 14.78 10.32 -13.31
CA PHE A 348 15.32 9.70 -14.51
C PHE A 348 15.49 10.73 -15.62
N HIS A 349 16.70 10.84 -16.15
CA HIS A 349 17.04 11.75 -17.23
C HIS A 349 17.06 11.01 -18.57
N GLY A 350 16.19 11.43 -19.52
CA GLY A 350 16.23 10.95 -20.90
C GLY A 350 17.58 11.22 -21.57
N THR A 351 17.89 10.50 -22.65
CA THR A 351 19.21 10.56 -23.31
C THR A 351 19.63 11.97 -23.70
N THR A 352 18.75 12.77 -24.31
CA THR A 352 19.05 14.15 -24.73
C THR A 352 19.28 15.06 -23.53
N ILE A 353 18.42 14.97 -22.51
CA ILE A 353 18.57 15.72 -21.25
C ILE A 353 19.91 15.38 -20.57
N ALA A 354 20.26 14.09 -20.50
CA ALA A 354 21.50 13.63 -19.90
C ALA A 354 22.73 14.15 -20.65
N GLN A 355 22.68 14.20 -21.99
CA GLN A 355 23.73 14.78 -22.83
C GLN A 355 23.89 16.29 -22.57
N TRP A 356 22.78 17.05 -22.56
CA TRP A 356 22.82 18.49 -22.26
C TRP A 356 23.27 18.79 -20.84
N ARG A 357 22.92 17.94 -19.86
CA ARG A 357 23.38 18.04 -18.48
C ARG A 357 24.90 17.86 -18.41
N LYS A 358 25.44 16.86 -19.11
CA LYS A 358 26.89 16.58 -19.21
C LYS A 358 27.67 17.67 -19.96
N ALA A 359 27.04 18.33 -20.93
CA ALA A 359 27.60 19.49 -21.62
C ALA A 359 27.50 20.80 -20.81
N GLU A 360 27.00 20.74 -19.57
CA GLU A 360 26.90 21.87 -18.65
C GLU A 360 26.05 23.04 -19.16
N TYR A 361 25.13 22.79 -20.10
CA TYR A 361 24.27 23.84 -20.64
C TYR A 361 23.43 24.53 -19.56
N HIS A 362 23.01 23.80 -18.53
CA HIS A 362 22.25 24.34 -17.40
C HIS A 362 23.02 25.38 -16.55
N LEU A 363 24.34 25.48 -16.69
CA LEU A 363 25.15 26.52 -16.02
C LEU A 363 25.26 27.80 -16.86
N GLN A 364 24.87 27.75 -18.13
CA GLN A 364 24.97 28.90 -19.02
C GLN A 364 23.79 29.86 -18.79
N PRO A 365 24.03 31.19 -18.76
CA PRO A 365 22.98 32.19 -18.53
C PRO A 365 21.85 32.15 -19.57
N GLU A 366 22.11 31.63 -20.77
CA GLU A 366 21.14 31.53 -21.86
C GLU A 366 20.17 30.35 -21.69
N HIS A 367 20.47 29.40 -20.81
CA HIS A 367 19.74 28.13 -20.65
C HIS A 367 19.09 27.98 -19.27
N VAL A 368 18.58 29.08 -18.71
CA VAL A 368 17.86 29.09 -17.42
C VAL A 368 16.69 28.09 -17.41
N ALA A 369 15.95 27.97 -18.51
CA ALA A 369 14.84 27.03 -18.62
C ALA A 369 15.31 25.57 -18.43
N PHE A 370 16.50 25.21 -18.93
CA PHE A 370 17.05 23.88 -18.74
C PHE A 370 17.44 23.62 -17.28
N ALA A 371 18.04 24.61 -16.61
CA ALA A 371 18.31 24.53 -15.17
C ALA A 371 17.03 24.31 -14.36
N GLN A 372 15.93 24.96 -14.72
CA GLN A 372 14.63 24.79 -14.08
C GLN A 372 14.06 23.37 -14.28
N VAL A 373 14.14 22.83 -15.50
CA VAL A 373 13.69 21.45 -15.81
C VAL A 373 14.46 20.41 -14.98
N LEU A 374 15.76 20.62 -14.73
CA LEU A 374 16.54 19.73 -13.88
C LEU A 374 16.23 19.89 -12.39
N ALA A 375 15.96 21.12 -11.93
CA ALA A 375 15.72 21.42 -10.51
C ALA A 375 14.32 21.03 -10.03
N ALA A 376 13.29 21.15 -10.88
CA ALA A 376 11.91 20.88 -10.53
C ALA A 376 11.66 19.48 -9.93
N PRO A 377 12.04 18.36 -10.59
CA PRO A 377 11.84 17.02 -10.03
C PRO A 377 12.68 16.78 -8.77
N GLN A 378 13.84 17.42 -8.64
CA GLN A 378 14.68 17.34 -7.43
C GLN A 378 14.02 18.02 -6.24
N ASN A 379 13.35 19.15 -6.45
CA ASN A 379 12.62 19.85 -5.41
C ASN A 379 11.40 19.03 -4.97
N GLU A 380 10.66 18.46 -5.91
CA GLU A 380 9.52 17.60 -5.59
C GLU A 380 9.94 16.32 -4.84
N ALA A 381 11.03 15.68 -5.27
CA ALA A 381 11.60 14.54 -4.54
C ALA A 381 11.99 14.90 -3.10
N LYS A 382 12.52 16.11 -2.87
CA LYS A 382 12.84 16.61 -1.52
C LYS A 382 11.58 16.86 -0.68
N GLU A 383 10.50 17.37 -1.26
CA GLU A 383 9.21 17.53 -0.56
C GLU A 383 8.62 16.18 -0.15
N ILE A 384 8.66 15.18 -1.03
CA ILE A 384 8.27 13.80 -0.71
C ILE A 384 9.11 13.28 0.45
N VAL A 385 10.44 13.45 0.37
CA VAL A 385 11.33 13.08 1.46
C VAL A 385 10.93 13.78 2.73
N ARG A 386 10.73 15.11 2.77
CA ARG A 386 10.41 15.89 3.97
C ARG A 386 9.22 15.37 4.76
N ARG A 387 8.16 14.89 4.09
CA ARG A 387 6.92 14.46 4.76
C ARG A 387 6.84 12.97 5.06
N ARG A 388 7.37 12.09 4.22
CA ARG A 388 7.10 10.64 4.29
C ARG A 388 7.92 9.91 5.35
N PHE A 389 7.29 9.07 6.16
CA PHE A 389 8.00 8.11 7.00
C PHE A 389 7.75 6.66 6.53
N PRO A 390 8.78 5.80 6.45
CA PRO A 390 10.21 6.13 6.56
C PRO A 390 10.67 6.96 5.36
N VAL A 391 11.86 7.58 5.48
CA VAL A 391 12.43 8.38 4.40
C VAL A 391 12.66 7.52 3.16
N PRO A 392 12.14 7.88 1.98
CA PRO A 392 12.38 7.11 0.78
C PRO A 392 13.82 7.28 0.29
N LYS A 393 14.36 6.24 -0.35
CA LYS A 393 15.64 6.34 -1.07
C LYS A 393 15.47 7.19 -2.34
N ILE A 394 16.30 8.21 -2.54
CA ILE A 394 16.36 8.93 -3.81
C ILE A 394 17.36 8.23 -4.75
N VAL A 395 16.94 8.02 -6.00
CA VAL A 395 17.77 7.47 -7.08
C VAL A 395 17.78 8.48 -8.24
N ASP A 396 18.92 9.12 -8.50
CA ASP A 396 19.13 9.96 -9.68
C ASP A 396 19.90 9.15 -10.73
N CYS A 397 19.35 9.03 -11.94
CA CYS A 397 19.96 8.22 -12.98
C CYS A 397 19.69 8.73 -14.40
N ASP A 398 20.64 8.45 -15.29
CA ASP A 398 20.49 8.65 -16.74
C ASP A 398 19.90 7.40 -17.39
N HIS A 399 19.29 7.59 -18.57
CA HIS A 399 19.02 6.50 -19.51
C HIS A 399 20.29 5.67 -19.75
N ASN A 400 20.16 4.34 -19.73
CA ASN A 400 21.22 3.33 -19.83
C ASN A 400 22.15 3.24 -18.60
N GLY A 401 21.90 4.03 -17.54
CA GLY A 401 22.56 3.84 -16.25
C GLY A 401 22.07 2.60 -15.51
N SER A 402 22.94 1.96 -14.73
CA SER A 402 22.59 0.74 -13.98
C SER A 402 21.43 0.92 -12.99
N GLN A 403 21.26 2.13 -12.46
CA GLN A 403 20.18 2.50 -11.54
C GLN A 403 18.84 2.76 -12.26
N ALA A 404 18.81 2.91 -13.59
CA ALA A 404 17.56 3.06 -14.36
C ALA A 404 16.62 1.85 -14.19
N ARG A 405 17.15 0.68 -13.81
CA ARG A 405 16.37 -0.52 -13.49
C ARG A 405 15.29 -0.29 -12.41
N PHE A 406 15.51 0.67 -11.50
CA PHE A 406 14.51 1.02 -10.47
C PHE A 406 13.23 1.61 -11.06
N LEU A 407 13.35 2.28 -12.23
CA LEU A 407 12.22 2.75 -13.03
C LEU A 407 11.66 1.60 -13.88
N LEU A 408 12.51 0.95 -14.69
CA LEU A 408 12.08 -0.01 -15.71
C LEU A 408 11.27 -1.18 -15.13
N VAL A 409 11.64 -1.70 -13.96
CA VAL A 409 10.92 -2.81 -13.31
C VAL A 409 9.49 -2.47 -12.90
N LYS A 410 9.15 -1.17 -12.79
CA LYS A 410 7.81 -0.70 -12.41
C LYS A 410 6.92 -0.40 -13.61
N LEU A 411 7.49 -0.25 -14.80
CA LEU A 411 6.73 0.12 -15.99
C LEU A 411 5.93 -1.06 -16.55
N ASN A 412 4.79 -0.75 -17.15
CA ASN A 412 4.07 -1.68 -17.99
C ASN A 412 4.90 -2.02 -19.25
N PRO A 413 5.18 -3.31 -19.52
CA PRO A 413 5.92 -3.74 -20.70
C PRO A 413 5.00 -3.78 -21.93
N SER A 414 4.54 -2.61 -22.39
CA SER A 414 3.74 -2.50 -23.63
C SER A 414 4.55 -2.79 -24.90
N SER A 415 5.88 -2.69 -24.82
CA SER A 415 6.83 -3.07 -25.86
C SER A 415 7.89 -4.00 -25.27
N THR A 416 7.86 -5.27 -25.66
CA THR A 416 8.81 -6.32 -25.25
C THR A 416 9.61 -6.84 -26.44
N TYR A 417 10.66 -7.62 -26.17
CA TYR A 417 11.48 -8.26 -27.20
C TYR A 417 10.70 -9.23 -28.11
N THR A 418 9.52 -9.68 -27.68
CA THR A 418 8.60 -10.54 -28.44
C THR A 418 7.57 -9.77 -29.25
N SER A 419 7.48 -8.45 -29.10
CA SER A 419 6.53 -7.63 -29.86
C SER A 419 6.90 -7.59 -31.34
N ALA A 420 5.96 -7.94 -32.22
CA ALA A 420 6.18 -7.97 -33.67
C ALA A 420 6.50 -6.58 -34.25
N THR A 421 5.99 -5.53 -33.60
CA THR A 421 6.29 -4.12 -33.91
C THR A 421 6.50 -3.38 -32.59
N PRO A 422 7.70 -2.86 -32.31
CA PRO A 422 7.96 -2.12 -31.07
C PRO A 422 7.14 -0.82 -31.06
N MET A 423 6.29 -0.67 -30.05
CA MET A 423 5.44 0.53 -29.88
C MET A 423 6.17 1.70 -29.19
N SER A 424 7.35 1.45 -28.63
CA SER A 424 8.22 2.45 -28.00
C SER A 424 9.67 2.24 -28.39
N ALA A 425 10.46 3.33 -28.32
CA ALA A 425 11.90 3.28 -28.58
C ALA A 425 12.65 2.42 -27.54
N GLU A 426 12.16 2.38 -26.30
CA GLU A 426 12.66 1.51 -25.24
C GLU A 426 11.89 0.18 -25.24
N VAL A 427 12.60 -0.93 -25.02
CA VAL A 427 12.02 -2.29 -24.98
C VAL A 427 12.36 -2.92 -23.63
N ILE A 428 11.35 -3.42 -22.91
CA ILE A 428 11.56 -4.12 -21.64
C ILE A 428 11.77 -5.60 -21.91
N ASN A 429 12.90 -6.14 -21.45
CA ASN A 429 13.20 -7.57 -21.55
C ASN A 429 12.54 -8.34 -20.40
N THR A 430 11.26 -8.68 -20.58
CA THR A 430 10.46 -9.45 -19.62
C THR A 430 9.45 -10.34 -20.34
N ASP A 431 9.08 -11.45 -19.70
CA ASP A 431 7.99 -12.33 -20.12
C ASP A 431 6.64 -11.95 -19.47
N ASP A 432 6.64 -10.85 -18.69
CA ASP A 432 5.44 -10.33 -18.07
C ASP A 432 4.39 -9.90 -19.10
N VAL A 433 3.14 -10.18 -18.76
CA VAL A 433 1.98 -9.79 -19.57
C VAL A 433 1.77 -8.27 -19.46
N SER A 434 1.53 -7.62 -20.60
CA SER A 434 1.18 -6.19 -20.64
C SER A 434 -0.21 -5.92 -20.05
N LEU A 435 -0.46 -4.68 -19.62
CA LEU A 435 -1.78 -4.25 -19.14
C LEU A 435 -2.87 -4.46 -20.22
N ALA A 436 -2.56 -4.20 -21.49
CA ALA A 436 -3.49 -4.39 -22.60
C ALA A 436 -3.92 -5.86 -22.75
N THR A 437 -2.96 -6.79 -22.73
CA THR A 437 -3.23 -8.23 -22.80
C THR A 437 -3.99 -8.70 -21.56
N PHE A 438 -3.64 -8.21 -20.37
CA PHE A 438 -4.37 -8.49 -19.13
C PHE A 438 -5.84 -8.05 -19.22
N THR A 439 -6.09 -6.82 -19.68
CA THR A 439 -7.44 -6.29 -19.87
C THR A 439 -8.21 -7.08 -20.93
N GLU A 440 -7.58 -7.47 -22.03
CA GLU A 440 -8.22 -8.29 -23.06
C GLU A 440 -8.64 -9.66 -22.52
N HIS A 441 -7.79 -10.32 -21.73
CA HIS A 441 -8.12 -11.58 -21.09
C HIS A 441 -9.27 -11.44 -20.09
N LEU A 442 -9.26 -10.37 -19.27
CA LEU A 442 -10.36 -10.06 -18.37
C LEU A 442 -11.68 -9.90 -19.12
N LYS A 443 -11.70 -9.11 -20.21
CA LYS A 443 -12.90 -8.90 -21.05
C LYS A 443 -13.44 -10.23 -21.58
N ARG A 444 -12.57 -11.08 -22.13
CA ARG A 444 -12.96 -12.39 -22.66
C ARG A 444 -13.58 -13.28 -21.57
N LEU A 445 -12.97 -13.36 -20.40
CA LEU A 445 -13.46 -14.20 -19.29
C LEU A 445 -14.73 -13.63 -18.62
N ALA A 446 -14.89 -12.31 -18.61
CA ALA A 446 -16.07 -11.67 -18.03
C ALA A 446 -17.34 -11.96 -18.84
N VAL A 447 -17.26 -11.99 -20.17
CA VAL A 447 -18.46 -12.17 -21.02
C VAL A 447 -18.89 -13.64 -21.22
N GLN A 448 -18.11 -14.60 -20.72
CA GLN A 448 -18.34 -16.04 -20.87
C GLN A 448 -19.33 -16.63 -19.85
N SER A 449 -19.75 -15.85 -18.85
CA SER A 449 -20.68 -16.31 -17.80
C SER A 449 -22.11 -16.55 -18.31
#